data_AF-A0A0S7ELT3-F1
#
_entry.id   AF-A0A0S7ELT3-F1
#
_cell.length_a   1.000
_cell.length_b   1.000
_cell.length_c   1.000
_cell.angle_alpha   90.00
_cell.angle_beta   90.00
_cell.angle_gamma   90.00
#
_symmetry.space_group_name_H-M   'P 1'
#
loop_
_entity.id
_entity.type
_entity.pdbx_description
1 polymer ?
#
loop_
_entity_poly.entity_id
_entity_poly.type
_entity_poly.pdbx_seq_one_letter_code
_entity_poly.pdbx_strand_id
1 'polypeptide(L)'
;MDGLNTVLDDNKKLCLSCGEVINLTDDMTIMFEVLNLAGASPTIASRCGMVYLEPYLLELSYFTECWLKHIPEEFTQYAELMNSLFSRFLPDSISFVRSSVNEIVPSLDSNLICSLLKLMDCFFSSYHVKEDEKPQS
;
A
#
# COMPACT_ATOMS: atom_id res chain seq x y z
N MET A 1 15.57 13.82 -12.03
CA MET A 1 16.27 12.60 -11.59
C MET A 1 17.78 12.79 -11.48
N ASP A 2 18.36 13.82 -12.09
CA ASP A 2 19.83 13.97 -12.15
C ASP A 2 20.52 14.21 -10.79
N GLY A 3 19.85 14.88 -9.84
CA GLY A 3 20.38 15.08 -8.49
C GLY A 3 20.43 13.81 -7.63
N LEU A 4 19.61 12.79 -7.95
CA LEU A 4 19.64 11.49 -7.26
C LEU A 4 20.80 10.63 -7.77
N ASN A 5 21.22 10.81 -9.02
CA ASN A 5 22.36 10.05 -9.56
C ASN A 5 23.65 10.31 -8.76
N THR A 6 23.83 11.51 -8.19
CA THR A 6 25.01 11.86 -7.38
C THR A 6 24.95 11.27 -5.96
N VAL A 7 23.74 11.03 -5.45
CA VAL A 7 23.48 10.33 -4.18
C VAL A 7 23.67 8.83 -4.33
N LEU A 8 23.23 8.29 -5.46
CA LEU A 8 23.33 6.88 -5.84
C LEU A 8 24.72 6.52 -6.40
N ASP A 9 25.61 7.51 -6.54
CA ASP A 9 27.04 7.34 -6.78
C ASP A 9 27.78 7.27 -5.44
N ASP A 10 28.97 6.69 -5.41
CA ASP A 10 29.78 6.45 -4.19
C ASP A 10 30.08 7.72 -3.35
N ASN A 11 29.71 8.89 -3.86
CA ASN A 11 29.92 10.19 -3.25
C ASN A 11 29.07 10.44 -1.99
N LYS A 12 27.92 9.76 -1.82
CA LYS A 12 27.00 9.98 -0.68
C LYS A 12 26.60 11.45 -0.49
N LYS A 13 26.48 12.22 -1.58
CA LYS A 13 26.12 13.66 -1.55
C LYS A 13 24.80 13.92 -2.23
N LEU A 14 23.85 14.50 -1.50
CA LEU A 14 22.59 15.00 -2.03
C LEU A 14 22.73 16.50 -2.33
N CYS A 15 22.73 16.83 -3.62
CA CYS A 15 22.73 18.21 -4.10
C CYS A 15 21.28 18.69 -4.25
N LEU A 16 20.90 19.68 -3.45
CA LEU A 16 19.58 20.31 -3.52
C LEU A 16 19.56 21.38 -4.63
N SER A 17 18.37 21.66 -5.16
CA SER A 17 18.18 22.67 -6.24
C SER A 17 18.56 24.09 -5.81
N CYS A 18 18.62 24.36 -4.51
CA CYS A 18 19.12 25.60 -3.92
C CYS A 18 20.65 25.71 -3.90
N GLY A 19 21.37 24.65 -4.27
CA GLY A 19 22.84 24.58 -4.25
C GLY A 19 23.43 24.06 -2.94
N GLU A 20 22.61 23.77 -1.93
CA GLU A 20 23.07 23.12 -0.70
C GLU A 20 23.43 21.65 -0.94
N VAL A 21 24.43 21.18 -0.20
CA VAL A 21 24.95 19.80 -0.30
C VAL A 21 24.82 19.13 1.06
N ILE A 22 24.06 18.04 1.10
CA ILE A 22 23.88 17.20 2.28
C ILE A 22 24.74 15.94 2.10
N ASN A 23 25.64 15.67 3.05
CA ASN A 23 26.41 14.43 3.08
C ASN A 23 25.62 13.36 3.86
N LEU A 24 25.41 12.20 3.26
CA LEU A 24 24.77 11.05 3.88
C LEU A 24 25.80 10.25 4.66
N THR A 25 25.43 9.77 5.85
CA THR A 25 26.29 8.91 6.67
C THR A 25 26.21 7.46 6.22
N ASP A 26 27.14 6.62 6.68
CA ASP A 26 27.17 5.18 6.36
C ASP A 26 25.95 4.42 6.90
N ASP A 27 25.31 4.94 7.95
CA ASP A 27 24.12 4.35 8.56
C ASP A 27 22.80 4.70 7.82
N MET A 28 22.84 5.62 6.85
CA MET A 28 21.64 6.03 6.12
C MET A 28 21.35 5.09 4.95
N THR A 29 20.12 4.57 4.91
CA THR A 29 19.60 3.78 3.78
C THR A 29 18.51 4.56 3.07
N ILE A 30 18.56 4.57 1.74
CA ILE A 30 17.53 5.18 0.88
C ILE A 30 16.81 4.08 0.13
N MET A 31 15.49 4.07 0.20
CA MET A 31 14.63 3.12 -0.50
C MET A 31 13.60 3.87 -1.35
N PHE A 32 13.29 3.32 -2.52
CA PHE A 32 12.27 3.84 -3.42
C PHE A 32 11.33 2.71 -3.83
N GLU A 33 10.03 2.98 -3.83
CA GLU A 33 9.03 2.11 -4.43
C GLU A 33 8.72 2.62 -5.84
N VAL A 34 8.86 1.76 -6.85
CA VAL A 34 8.60 2.09 -8.25
C VAL A 34 7.78 1.00 -8.91
N LEU A 35 6.83 1.38 -9.77
CA LEU A 35 5.98 0.42 -10.48
C LEU A 35 6.76 -0.36 -11.55
N ASN A 36 7.66 0.30 -12.26
CA ASN A 36 8.53 -0.33 -13.25
C ASN A 36 9.82 0.47 -13.44
N LEU A 37 10.84 -0.20 -13.98
CA LEU A 37 12.15 0.39 -14.28
C LEU A 37 12.27 0.86 -15.73
N ALA A 38 11.18 0.99 -16.48
CA ALA A 38 11.25 1.32 -17.90
C ALA A 38 11.92 2.69 -18.18
N GLY A 39 11.86 3.61 -17.20
CA GLY A 39 12.53 4.91 -17.26
C GLY A 39 13.93 4.96 -16.62
N ALA A 40 14.44 3.86 -16.06
CA ALA A 40 15.74 3.81 -15.41
C ALA A 40 16.84 3.47 -16.43
N SER A 41 17.96 4.21 -16.40
CA SER A 41 19.12 3.83 -17.20
C SER A 41 19.75 2.54 -16.63
N PRO A 42 20.37 1.69 -17.47
CA PRO A 42 21.08 0.49 -17.00
C PRO A 42 22.13 0.79 -15.91
N THR A 43 22.72 1.99 -15.95
CA THR A 43 23.69 2.48 -14.97
C THR A 43 23.07 2.74 -13.59
N ILE A 44 21.81 3.18 -13.51
CA ILE A 44 21.08 3.36 -12.24
C ILE A 44 20.71 1.99 -11.66
N ALA A 45 20.20 1.09 -12.51
CA ALA A 45 19.80 -0.25 -12.10
C ALA A 45 20.98 -1.10 -11.60
N SER A 46 22.21 -0.85 -12.08
CA SER A 46 23.41 -1.59 -11.64
C SER A 46 23.96 -1.13 -10.28
N ARG A 47 23.61 0.07 -9.82
CA ARG A 47 24.16 0.68 -8.59
C ARG A 47 23.24 0.50 -7.38
N CYS A 48 21.97 0.16 -7.61
CA CYS A 48 20.98 -0.05 -6.56
C CYS A 48 20.73 -1.54 -6.33
N GLY A 49 20.51 -1.93 -5.07
CA GLY A 49 19.93 -3.24 -4.78
C GLY A 49 18.47 -3.26 -5.22
N MET A 50 18.13 -4.12 -6.18
CA MET A 50 16.77 -4.25 -6.69
C MET A 50 16.06 -5.42 -6.02
N VAL A 51 14.96 -5.13 -5.32
CA VAL A 51 14.06 -6.15 -4.76
C VAL A 51 12.80 -6.20 -5.61
N TYR A 52 12.55 -7.34 -6.25
CA TYR A 52 11.35 -7.55 -7.06
C TYR A 52 10.26 -8.17 -6.20
N LEU A 53 9.12 -7.47 -6.12
CA LEU A 53 7.92 -7.96 -5.47
C LEU A 53 6.97 -8.48 -6.53
N GLU A 54 6.71 -9.77 -6.47
CA GLU A 54 5.79 -10.41 -7.39
C GLU A 54 4.35 -10.26 -6.85
N PRO A 55 3.40 -9.71 -7.62
CA PRO A 55 2.08 -9.34 -7.10
C PRO A 55 1.28 -10.48 -6.46
N TYR A 56 1.51 -11.72 -6.88
CA TYR A 56 0.82 -12.89 -6.29
C TYR A 56 1.30 -13.24 -4.88
N LEU A 57 2.48 -12.76 -4.45
CA LEU A 57 2.99 -13.01 -3.09
C LEU A 57 2.13 -12.31 -2.04
N LEU A 58 1.47 -11.20 -2.41
CA LEU A 58 0.47 -10.54 -1.58
C LEU A 58 -0.91 -11.08 -1.97
N GLU A 59 -1.30 -12.21 -1.38
CA GLU A 59 -2.65 -12.72 -1.54
C GLU A 59 -3.69 -11.66 -1.16
N LEU A 60 -4.75 -11.55 -1.96
CA LEU A 60 -5.81 -10.56 -1.76
C LEU A 60 -6.53 -10.71 -0.39
N SER A 61 -6.45 -11.91 0.20
CA SER A 61 -6.89 -12.24 1.56
C SER A 61 -6.19 -11.40 2.63
N TYR A 62 -4.93 -10.98 2.44
CA TYR A 62 -4.21 -10.18 3.43
C TYR A 62 -4.89 -8.84 3.71
N PHE A 63 -5.52 -8.23 2.71
CA PHE A 63 -6.27 -6.98 2.89
C PHE A 63 -7.44 -7.18 3.84
N THR A 64 -8.23 -8.25 3.64
CA THR A 64 -9.39 -8.55 4.50
C THR A 64 -8.95 -8.98 5.89
N GLU A 65 -7.90 -9.80 6.01
CA GLU A 65 -7.37 -10.24 7.30
C GLU A 65 -6.81 -9.10 8.13
N CYS A 66 -6.07 -8.17 7.49
CA CYS A 66 -5.54 -7.00 8.18
C CYS A 66 -6.66 -6.07 8.62
N TRP A 67 -7.67 -5.86 7.77
CA TRP A 67 -8.82 -5.03 8.10
C TRP A 67 -9.65 -5.61 9.24
N LEU A 68 -9.87 -6.93 9.27
CA LEU A 68 -10.60 -7.62 10.35
C LEU A 68 -9.95 -7.45 11.73
N LYS A 69 -8.63 -7.18 11.80
CA LYS A 69 -7.94 -6.88 13.07
C LYS A 69 -8.25 -5.49 13.63
N HIS A 70 -8.87 -4.61 12.85
CA HIS A 70 -9.12 -3.21 13.19
C HIS A 70 -10.61 -2.85 13.23
N ILE A 71 -11.51 -3.84 13.11
CA ILE A 71 -12.95 -3.60 13.25
C ILE A 71 -13.29 -3.25 14.72
N PRO A 72 -14.39 -2.51 14.98
CA PRO A 72 -14.79 -2.19 16.35
C PRO A 72 -15.05 -3.44 17.21
N GLU A 73 -14.87 -3.32 18.52
CA GLU A 73 -14.98 -4.44 19.47
C GLU A 73 -16.35 -5.13 19.39
N GLU A 74 -17.43 -4.36 19.17
CA GLU A 74 -18.81 -4.84 19.04
C GLU A 74 -18.98 -5.83 17.88
N PHE A 75 -18.15 -5.71 16.84
CA PHE A 75 -18.20 -6.54 15.65
C PHE A 75 -17.16 -7.66 15.63
N THR A 76 -16.26 -7.72 16.63
CA THR A 76 -15.19 -8.73 16.68
C THR A 76 -15.75 -10.16 16.68
N GLN A 77 -16.90 -10.40 17.30
CA GLN A 77 -17.59 -11.70 17.28
C GLN A 77 -18.01 -12.16 15.88
N TYR A 78 -18.17 -11.24 14.93
CA TYR A 78 -18.54 -11.53 13.55
C TYR A 78 -17.33 -11.65 12.62
N ALA A 79 -16.10 -11.44 13.12
CA ALA A 79 -14.89 -11.41 12.29
C ALA A 79 -14.69 -12.70 11.48
N GLU A 80 -14.90 -13.87 12.09
CA GLU A 80 -14.78 -15.17 11.40
C GLU A 80 -15.83 -15.33 10.31
N LEU A 81 -17.08 -14.91 10.58
CA LEU A 81 -18.15 -14.93 9.59
C LEU A 81 -17.80 -14.01 8.42
N MET A 82 -17.37 -12.78 8.69
CA MET A 82 -16.97 -11.82 7.66
C MET A 82 -15.80 -12.35 6.83
N ASN A 83 -14.80 -12.96 7.46
CA ASN A 83 -13.70 -13.60 6.75
C ASN A 83 -14.19 -14.70 5.81
N SER A 84 -15.10 -15.56 6.28
CA SER A 84 -15.67 -16.63 5.45
C SER A 84 -16.45 -16.08 4.24
N LEU A 85 -17.14 -14.94 4.41
CA LEU A 85 -17.85 -14.27 3.33
C LEU A 85 -16.86 -13.67 2.32
N PHE A 86 -15.80 -13.02 2.79
CA PHE A 86 -14.76 -12.50 1.91
C PHE A 86 -14.09 -13.62 1.12
N SER A 87 -13.62 -14.69 1.76
CA SER A 87 -12.97 -15.81 1.07
C SER A 87 -13.89 -16.47 0.04
N ARG A 88 -15.21 -16.50 0.29
CA ARG A 88 -16.18 -17.10 -0.61
C ARG A 88 -16.56 -16.21 -1.80
N PHE A 89 -16.81 -14.93 -1.56
CA PHE A 89 -17.44 -14.06 -2.56
C PHE A 89 -16.49 -13.08 -3.24
N LEU A 90 -15.41 -12.69 -2.56
CA LEU A 90 -14.49 -11.68 -3.06
C LEU A 90 -13.75 -12.12 -4.34
N PRO A 91 -13.23 -13.36 -4.46
CA PRO A 91 -12.58 -13.82 -5.68
C PRO A 91 -13.51 -13.82 -6.90
N ASP A 92 -14.73 -14.35 -6.73
CA ASP A 92 -15.73 -14.40 -7.80
C ASP A 92 -16.21 -13.00 -8.20
N SER A 93 -16.35 -12.08 -7.23
CA SER A 93 -16.72 -10.70 -7.49
C SER A 93 -15.66 -9.97 -8.31
N ILE A 94 -14.38 -10.16 -7.99
CA ILE A 94 -13.26 -9.58 -8.75
C ILE A 94 -13.23 -10.19 -10.16
N SER A 95 -13.35 -11.51 -10.27
CA SER A 95 -13.42 -12.20 -11.56
C SER A 95 -14.57 -11.69 -12.43
N PHE A 96 -15.73 -11.43 -11.83
CA PHE A 96 -16.87 -10.82 -12.50
C PHE A 96 -16.55 -9.42 -13.02
N VAL A 97 -15.94 -8.55 -12.20
CA VAL A 97 -15.53 -7.20 -12.64
C VAL A 97 -14.55 -7.30 -13.82
N ARG A 98 -13.57 -8.20 -13.77
CA ARG A 98 -12.56 -8.36 -14.82
C ARG A 98 -13.11 -8.92 -16.14
N SER A 99 -14.12 -9.78 -16.07
CA SER A 99 -14.67 -10.47 -17.25
C SER A 99 -15.90 -9.79 -17.85
N SER A 100 -16.71 -9.15 -17.01
CA SER A 100 -18.07 -8.74 -17.35
C SER A 100 -18.32 -7.24 -17.24
N VAL A 101 -17.38 -6.47 -16.67
CA VAL A 101 -17.50 -5.02 -16.49
C VAL A 101 -16.45 -4.28 -17.34
N ASN A 102 -16.86 -3.18 -17.97
CA ASN A 102 -15.94 -2.30 -18.70
C ASN A 102 -15.58 -1.10 -17.83
N GLU A 103 -14.38 -1.10 -17.26
CA GLU A 103 -13.87 0.01 -16.48
C GLU A 103 -13.32 1.11 -17.38
N ILE A 104 -13.78 2.35 -17.20
CA ILE A 104 -13.26 3.52 -17.93
C ILE A 104 -11.78 3.75 -17.58
N VAL A 105 -11.42 3.53 -16.31
CA VAL A 105 -10.05 3.60 -15.80
C VAL A 105 -9.73 2.24 -15.17
N PRO A 106 -8.74 1.49 -15.68
CA PRO A 106 -8.38 0.20 -15.12
C PRO A 106 -7.98 0.31 -13.65
N SER A 107 -8.56 -0.53 -12.81
CA SER A 107 -8.21 -0.63 -11.40
C SER A 107 -7.32 -1.84 -11.13
N LEU A 108 -6.56 -1.79 -10.03
CA LEU A 108 -5.93 -2.98 -9.45
C LEU A 108 -6.93 -3.70 -8.55
N ASP A 109 -6.82 -5.03 -8.44
CA ASP A 109 -7.69 -5.84 -7.57
C ASP A 109 -7.59 -5.37 -6.11
N SER A 110 -6.39 -5.02 -5.65
CA SER A 110 -6.16 -4.43 -4.34
C SER A 110 -6.93 -3.12 -4.14
N ASN A 111 -7.07 -2.29 -5.17
CA ASN A 111 -7.83 -1.04 -5.09
C ASN A 111 -9.33 -1.30 -4.96
N LEU A 112 -9.85 -2.32 -5.66
CA LEU A 112 -11.25 -2.72 -5.54
C LEU A 112 -11.56 -3.20 -4.12
N ILE A 113 -10.70 -4.06 -3.56
CA ILE A 113 -10.85 -4.57 -2.19
C ILE A 113 -10.73 -3.43 -1.18
N CYS A 114 -9.70 -2.59 -1.28
CA CYS A 114 -9.56 -1.43 -0.38
C CYS A 114 -10.79 -0.51 -0.44
N SER A 115 -11.39 -0.35 -1.62
CA SER A 115 -12.60 0.47 -1.77
C SER A 115 -13.81 -0.18 -1.11
N LEU A 116 -13.97 -1.50 -1.24
CA LEU A 116 -14.99 -2.26 -0.52
C LEU A 116 -14.83 -2.12 1.00
N LEU A 117 -13.62 -2.31 1.52
CA LEU A 117 -13.34 -2.23 2.95
C LEU A 117 -13.61 -0.83 3.51
N LYS A 118 -13.18 0.23 2.79
CA LYS A 118 -13.52 1.62 3.14
C LYS A 118 -15.02 1.88 3.17
N LEU A 119 -15.77 1.28 2.24
CA LEU A 119 -17.22 1.39 2.23
C LEU A 119 -17.81 0.70 3.47
N MET A 120 -17.27 -0.45 3.87
CA MET A 120 -17.66 -1.11 5.12
C MET A 120 -17.35 -0.26 6.35
N ASP A 121 -16.18 0.39 6.39
CA ASP A 121 -15.82 1.33 7.47
C ASP A 121 -16.81 2.49 7.61
N CYS A 122 -17.38 2.97 6.49
CA CYS A 122 -18.42 3.99 6.55
C CYS A 122 -19.64 3.54 7.37
N PHE A 123 -20.00 2.25 7.34
CA PHE A 123 -21.08 1.71 8.18
C PHE A 123 -20.68 1.55 9.64
N PHE A 124 -19.37 1.44 9.92
CA PHE A 124 -18.82 1.37 11.27
C PHE A 124 -18.48 2.74 11.86
N SER A 125 -18.58 3.81 11.07
CA SER A 125 -18.28 5.19 11.47
C SER A 125 -18.95 5.64 12.78
N SER A 126 -20.12 5.11 13.12
CA SER A 126 -20.83 5.40 14.37
C SER A 126 -20.28 4.68 15.61
N TYR A 127 -19.46 3.64 15.42
CA TYR A 127 -18.90 2.79 16.46
C TYR A 127 -17.41 3.06 16.71
N HIS A 128 -16.77 3.85 15.86
CA HIS A 128 -15.44 4.37 16.18
C HIS A 128 -15.57 5.33 17.36
N VAL A 129 -14.89 4.99 18.46
CA VAL A 129 -14.73 5.89 19.61
C VAL A 129 -14.14 7.20 19.09
N LYS A 130 -14.91 8.29 19.20
CA LYS A 130 -14.40 9.62 18.89
C LYS A 130 -13.27 9.91 19.86
N GLU A 131 -12.07 10.20 19.36
CA GLU A 131 -10.91 10.60 20.18
C GLU A 131 -11.17 11.82 21.09
N ASP A 132 -12.32 12.50 20.95
CA ASP A 132 -12.72 13.67 21.72
C ASP A 132 -13.56 13.41 22.98
N GLU A 133 -14.00 12.19 23.27
CA GLU A 133 -14.71 11.89 24.53
C GLU A 133 -13.76 11.31 25.58
N LYS A 134 -12.95 12.19 26.20
CA LYS A 134 -12.34 11.88 27.50
C LYS A 134 -13.44 11.55 28.51
N PRO A 135 -13.29 10.53 29.36
CA PRO A 135 -14.25 10.23 30.41
C PRO A 135 -14.38 11.44 31.34
N GLN A 136 -15.60 11.96 31.48
CA GLN A 136 -15.92 12.91 32.53
C GLN A 136 -15.73 12.21 33.89
N SER A 137 -14.90 12.83 34.73
CA SER A 137 -14.57 12.42 36.10
C SER A 137 -15.79 12.26 37.00
#